data_AF-E2BY12-F1
#
_entry.id   AF-E2BY12-F1
#
_cell.length_a   1.000
_cell.length_b   1.000
_cell.length_c   1.000
_cell.angle_alpha   90.00
_cell.angle_beta   90.00
_cell.angle_gamma   90.00
#
_symmetry.space_group_name_H-M   'P 1'
#
loop_
_entity.id
_entity.type
_entity.pdbx_description
1 polymer ?
#
loop_
_entity_poly.entity_id
_entity_poly.type
_entity_poly.pdbx_seq_one_letter_code
_entity_poly.pdbx_strand_id
1 'polypeptide(L)' 'RMRFCHWARTMILQNPNFFRYVMFSDEATFKNTGELNRHNSHYWSDVNPRWQRGVDHQHGWSINVWCDILNGYLIGR' A
#
# COMPACT_ATOMS: atom_id res chain seq x y z
N ARG A 1 -7.70 11.66 11.53
CA ARG A 1 -8.07 11.56 10.09
C ARG A 1 -8.61 12.90 9.55
N MET A 2 -9.72 13.44 10.06
CA MET A 2 -10.31 14.72 9.54
C MET A 2 -9.34 15.92 9.50
N ARG A 3 -8.57 16.18 10.57
CA ARG A 3 -7.59 17.28 10.60
C ARG A 3 -6.55 17.17 9.46
N PHE A 4 -6.04 15.96 9.22
CA PHE A 4 -5.11 15.70 8.13
C PHE A 4 -5.78 15.92 6.77
N CYS A 5 -7.01 15.45 6.58
CA CYS A 5 -7.74 15.66 5.32
C CYS A 5 -7.94 17.16 5.01
N HIS A 6 -8.31 17.97 6.02
CA HIS A 6 -8.44 19.42 5.85
C HIS A 6 -7.11 20.07 5.52
N TRP A 7 -6.03 19.72 6.22
CA TRP A 7 -4.69 20.23 5.93
C TRP A 7 -4.21 19.84 4.52
N ALA A 8 -4.34 18.56 4.15
CA ALA A 8 -3.93 18.06 2.84
C ALA A 8 -4.68 18.75 1.71
N ARG A 9 -5.99 18.99 1.89
CA ARG A 9 -6.80 19.78 0.95
C ARG A 9 -6.25 21.20 0.80
N THR A 10 -5.91 21.88 1.89
CA THR A 10 -5.31 23.22 1.83
C THR A 10 -3.98 23.22 1.06
N MET A 11 -3.12 22.22 1.28
CA MET A 11 -1.86 22.09 0.55
C MET A 11 -2.06 21.89 -0.95
N ILE A 12 -3.02 21.06 -1.36
CA ILE A 12 -3.37 20.85 -2.78
C ILE A 12 -3.92 22.13 -3.40
N LEU A 13 -4.78 22.87 -2.69
CA LEU A 13 -5.34 24.13 -3.18
C LEU A 13 -4.27 25.21 -3.38
N GLN A 14 -3.24 25.24 -2.53
CA GLN A 14 -2.12 26.18 -2.66
C GLN A 14 -1.12 25.76 -3.75
N ASN A 15 -0.84 24.46 -3.85
CA ASN A 15 0.06 23.91 -4.84
C ASN A 15 -0.45 22.53 -5.30
N PRO A 16 -1.04 22.42 -6.50
CA PRO A 16 -1.52 21.14 -7.04
C PRO A 16 -0.43 20.06 -7.14
N ASN A 17 0.85 20.45 -7.22
CA ASN A 17 1.99 19.55 -7.29
C ASN A 17 2.61 19.22 -5.93
N PHE A 18 2.03 19.66 -4.81
CA PHE A 18 2.61 19.47 -3.47
C PHE A 18 2.99 18.00 -3.19
N PHE A 19 2.06 17.07 -3.41
CA PHE A 19 2.29 15.64 -3.16
C PHE A 19 3.20 14.96 -4.17
N ARG A 20 3.53 15.61 -5.29
CA ARG A 20 4.52 15.11 -6.27
C ARG A 20 5.91 14.98 -5.65
N TYR A 21 6.20 15.82 -4.65
CA TYR A 21 7.49 15.88 -3.96
C TYR A 21 7.45 15.28 -2.55
N VAL A 22 6.31 14.73 -2.14
CA VAL A 22 6.18 13.98 -0.89
C VAL A 22 6.48 12.52 -1.19
N MET A 23 7.45 11.95 -0.48
CA MET A 23 7.76 10.52 -0.56
C MET A 23 6.87 9.77 0.43
N PHE A 24 6.14 8.77 -0.07
CA PHE A 24 5.36 7.85 0.76
C PHE A 24 6.08 6.52 0.82
N SER A 25 6.33 6.00 2.01
CA SER A 25 7.01 4.72 2.24
C SER A 25 6.11 3.76 3.01
N ASP A 26 6.22 2.47 2.70
CA ASP A 26 5.54 1.41 3.43
C ASP A 26 6.34 0.09 3.42
N GLU A 27 6.06 -0.77 4.39
CA GLU A 27 6.56 -2.15 4.45
C GLU A 27 5.43 -3.12 4.07
N ALA A 28 5.69 -4.05 3.18
CA ALA A 28 4.74 -5.10 2.81
C ALA A 28 5.34 -6.49 3.05
N THR A 29 4.55 -7.37 3.68
CA THR A 29 4.90 -8.78 3.85
C THR A 29 4.13 -9.63 2.84
N PHE A 30 4.87 -10.40 2.03
CA PHE A 30 4.33 -11.40 1.11
C PHE A 30 4.53 -12.79 1.68
N LYS A 31 3.49 -13.61 1.66
CA LYS A 31 3.54 -15.02 2.09
C LYS A 31 3.09 -15.92 0.95
N ASN A 32 3.69 -17.10 0.80
CA ASN A 32 3.23 -18.12 -0.15
C ASN A 32 1.91 -18.79 0.24
N THR A 33 1.38 -18.49 1.43
CA THR A 33 0.10 -18.98 1.94
C THR A 33 -1.12 -18.28 1.33
N GLY A 34 -0.89 -17.27 0.48
CA GLY A 34 -1.96 -16.47 -0.10
C GLY A 34 -2.59 -15.48 0.89
N GLU A 35 -2.03 -15.33 2.09
CA GLU A 35 -2.44 -14.31 3.05
C GLU A 35 -1.77 -12.97 2.70
N LEU A 36 -2.60 -11.94 2.50
CA LEU A 36 -2.15 -10.56 2.39
C LEU A 36 -2.29 -9.87 3.75
N ASN A 37 -1.36 -8.96 4.05
CA ASN A 37 -1.49 -8.08 5.20
C ASN A 37 -2.64 -7.09 4.96
N ARG A 38 -3.82 -7.39 5.52
CA ARG A 38 -5.05 -6.58 5.41
C ARG A 38 -4.89 -5.13 5.89
N HIS A 39 -3.87 -4.81 6.68
CA HIS A 39 -3.62 -3.43 7.11
C HIS A 39 -3.06 -2.56 5.99
N ASN A 40 -2.26 -3.14 5.08
CA ASN A 40 -1.59 -2.42 3.99
C ASN A 40 -2.22 -2.71 2.62
N SER A 41 -2.97 -3.82 2.51
CA SER A 41 -3.72 -4.16 1.29
C SER A 41 -5.18 -3.69 1.38
N HIS A 42 -5.48 -2.51 0.84
CA HIS A 42 -6.85 -2.03 0.67
C HIS A 42 -7.31 -2.26 -0.77
N TYR A 43 -8.04 -3.35 -1.02
CA TYR A 43 -8.66 -3.61 -2.31
C TYR A 43 -10.05 -2.96 -2.37
N TRP A 44 -10.23 -2.05 -3.32
CA TRP A 44 -11.55 -1.52 -3.69
C TRP A 44 -12.01 -2.27 -4.95
N SER A 45 -12.97 -3.17 -4.79
CA SER A 45 -13.61 -3.89 -5.90
C SER A 45 -15.09 -3.99 -5.60
N ASP A 46 -15.92 -3.74 -6.59
CA ASP A 46 -17.38 -3.88 -6.49
C ASP A 46 -17.82 -5.35 -6.31
N VAL A 47 -16.93 -6.30 -6.62
CA VAL A 47 -17.14 -7.74 -6.48
C VAL A 47 -16.04 -8.37 -5.61
N ASN A 48 -16.42 -9.25 -4.68
CA ASN A 48 -15.47 -9.97 -3.82
C ASN A 48 -14.44 -10.75 -4.68
N PRO A 49 -13.13 -10.43 -4.62
CA PRO A 49 -12.14 -10.99 -5.54
C PRO A 49 -11.81 -12.48 -5.34
N ARG A 50 -12.32 -13.15 -4.28
CA ARG A 50 -11.99 -14.55 -3.92
C ARG A 50 -10.48 -14.86 -3.98
N TRP A 51 -9.66 -13.93 -3.52
CA TRP A 51 -8.20 -13.95 -3.69
C TRP A 51 -7.47 -14.91 -2.75
N GLN A 52 -8.14 -15.40 -1.71
CA GLN A 52 -7.58 -16.37 -0.77
C GLN A 52 -7.69 -17.78 -1.36
N ARG A 53 -6.60 -18.29 -1.91
CA ARG A 53 -6.46 -19.71 -2.28
C ARG A 53 -5.89 -20.45 -1.07
N GLY A 54 -6.60 -21.47 -0.58
CA GLY A 54 -6.04 -22.39 0.41
C GLY A 54 -4.86 -23.13 -0.20
N VAL A 55 -3.68 -23.01 0.40
CA VAL A 55 -2.47 -23.75 -0.01
C VAL A 55 -2.17 -24.77 1.07
N ASP A 56 -2.08 -26.04 0.70
CA ASP A 56 -1.71 -27.13 1.60
C ASP A 56 -0.21 -27.05 1.92
N HIS A 57 0.10 -26.95 3.22
CA HIS A 57 1.39 -26.53 3.74
C HIS A 57 2.39 -27.69 3.86
N GLN A 58 3.62 -27.47 3.39
CA GLN A 58 4.78 -28.13 4.00
C GLN A 58 5.97 -27.20 4.24
N HIS A 59 6.19 -26.14 3.43
CA HIS A 59 7.20 -25.10 3.68
C HIS A 59 6.61 -23.69 3.48
N GLY A 60 6.24 -23.02 4.57
CA GLY A 60 5.80 -21.62 4.55
C GLY A 60 7.00 -20.67 4.49
N TRP A 61 6.93 -19.65 3.63
CA TRP A 61 7.92 -18.57 3.61
C TRP A 61 7.25 -17.20 3.59
N SER A 62 7.96 -16.20 4.10
CA SER A 62 7.56 -14.79 4.04
C SER A 62 8.73 -13.92 3.58
N ILE A 63 8.44 -12.90 2.78
CA ILE A 63 9.39 -11.87 2.37
C ILE A 63 8.81 -10.52 2.76
N ASN A 64 9.61 -9.70 3.44
CA ASN A 64 9.29 -8.29 3.68
C ASN A 64 9.96 -7.43 2.62
N VAL A 65 9.19 -6.49 2.06
CA VAL A 65 9.66 -5.54 1.06
C VAL A 65 9.38 -4.14 1.58
N TRP A 66 10.35 -3.26 1.40
CA TRP A 66 10.22 -1.84 1.66
C TRP A 66 10.16 -1.11 0.32
N CYS A 67 9.15 -0.27 0.14
CA CYS A 67 9.03 0.50 -1.08
C CYS A 67 8.48 1.90 -0.81
N ASP A 68 9.09 2.84 -1.50
CA ASP A 68 8.75 4.25 -1.50
C ASP A 68 8.16 4.65 -2.85
N ILE A 69 7.20 5.57 -2.83
CA ILE A 69 6.64 6.21 -4.02
C ILE A 69 6.93 7.70 -3.93
N LEU A 70 7.61 8.22 -4.95
CA LEU A 70 7.88 9.64 -5.11
C LEU A 70 7.62 10.03 -6.56
N ASN A 71 6.84 11.08 -6.80
CA ASN A 71 6.59 11.58 -8.15
C ASN A 71 6.06 10.50 -9.13
N GLY A 72 5.31 9.52 -8.63
CA GLY A 72 4.81 8.39 -9.43
C GLY A 72 5.86 7.31 -9.76
N TYR A 73 7.10 7.43 -9.26
CA TYR A 73 8.13 6.40 -9.39
C TYR A 73 8.19 5.55 -8.13
N LEU A 74 8.32 4.23 -8.33
CA LEU A 74 8.62 3.29 -7.27
C LEU A 74 10.13 3.27 -7.02
N ILE A 75 10.51 3.41 -5.75
CA ILE A 75 11.88 3.31 -5.26
C ILE A 75 11.85 2.21 -4.21
N GLY A 76 12.58 1.11 -4.40
CA GLY A 76 12.53 -0.03 -3.50
C GLY A 76 13.91 -0.63 -3.28
N ARG A 77 14.05 -1.39 -2.18
CA ARG A 77 15.20 -2.26 -1.89
C ARG A 77 14.79 -3.71 -1.91
#